data_AF-A0A3Q3JX20-F1
#
_entry.id   AF-A0A3Q3JX20-F1
#
_cell.length_a   1.000
_cell.length_b   1.000
_cell.length_c   1.000
_cell.angle_alpha   90.00
_cell.angle_beta   90.00
_cell.angle_gamma   90.00
#
_symmetry.space_group_name_H-M   'P 1'
#
loop_
_entity.id
_entity.type
_entity.pdbx_description
1 polymer ?
#
loop_
_entity_poly.entity_id
_entity_poly.type
_entity_poly.pdbx_seq_one_letter_code
_entity_poly.pdbx_strand_id
1 'polypeptide(L)'
;MSLASESKREQFRRYLEKSGVIDTLTSVLVALYEETDKPNNALDFIKLHLGAAGPEPADTETLRMELADLQQKYSLLMEENKELRNRVGCWSNAHLHLQITEPTVTSNLCLNVFQLMQYEPSPEEGAQE
;
A
#
# COMPACT_ATOMS: atom_id res chain seq x y z
N MET A 1 -10.68 5.76 47.75
CA MET A 1 -9.79 6.36 46.73
C MET A 1 -9.19 5.34 45.74
N SER A 2 -9.49 4.03 45.80
CA SER A 2 -8.72 3.01 45.03
C SER A 2 -9.24 2.62 43.64
N LEU A 3 -10.54 2.72 43.34
CA LEU A 3 -11.08 2.24 42.05
C LEU A 3 -10.66 3.10 40.84
N ALA A 4 -10.55 4.42 41.02
CA ALA A 4 -10.16 5.34 39.95
C ALA A 4 -8.68 5.19 39.56
N SER A 5 -7.82 4.83 40.52
CA SER A 5 -6.40 4.55 40.26
C SER A 5 -6.19 3.21 39.56
N GLU A 6 -6.98 2.19 39.92
CA GLU A 6 -6.95 0.88 39.24
C GLU A 6 -7.41 1.00 37.78
N SER A 7 -8.44 1.81 37.52
CA SER A 7 -8.92 2.10 36.16
C SER A 7 -7.86 2.77 35.28
N LYS A 8 -7.16 3.79 35.79
CA LYS A 8 -6.06 4.45 35.04
C LYS A 8 -4.90 3.51 34.76
N ARG A 9 -4.53 2.67 35.73
CA ARG A 9 -3.46 1.68 35.56
C ARG A 9 -3.82 0.65 34.49
N GLU A 10 -5.05 0.16 34.50
CA GLU A 10 -5.54 -0.79 33.51
C GLU A 10 -5.59 -0.17 32.11
N GLN A 11 -6.08 1.06 31.97
CA GLN A 11 -6.06 1.77 30.69
C GLN A 11 -4.65 1.92 30.11
N PHE A 12 -3.66 2.25 30.96
CA PHE A 12 -2.27 2.36 30.54
C PHE A 12 -1.71 1.01 30.10
N ARG A 13 -2.01 -0.07 30.84
CA ARG A 13 -1.63 -1.42 30.47
C ARG A 13 -2.22 -1.80 29.10
N ARG A 14 -3.52 -1.59 28.88
CA ARG A 14 -4.20 -1.86 27.61
C ARG A 14 -3.62 -1.06 26.46
N TYR A 15 -3.23 0.18 26.71
CA TYR A 15 -2.55 1.01 25.72
C TYR A 15 -1.23 0.37 25.29
N LEU A 16 -0.39 -0.06 26.24
CA LEU A 16 0.90 -0.70 25.94
C LEU A 16 0.75 -2.07 25.25
N GLU A 17 -0.28 -2.84 25.64
CA GLU A 17 -0.63 -4.09 24.96
C GLU A 17 -1.07 -3.82 23.52
N LYS A 18 -1.98 -2.85 23.30
CA LYS A 18 -2.51 -2.52 21.97
C LYS A 18 -1.46 -1.92 21.04
N SER A 19 -0.49 -1.17 21.57
CA SER A 19 0.60 -0.58 20.78
C SER A 19 1.77 -1.54 20.54
N GLY A 20 1.71 -2.77 21.07
CA GLY A 20 2.76 -3.79 20.88
C GLY A 20 4.03 -3.54 21.71
N VAL A 21 4.06 -2.54 22.59
CA VAL A 21 5.24 -2.22 23.42
C VAL A 21 5.62 -3.40 24.32
N ILE A 22 4.61 -4.09 24.88
CA ILE A 22 4.84 -5.26 25.73
C ILE A 22 5.49 -6.39 24.95
N ASP A 23 5.03 -6.65 23.73
CA ASP A 23 5.54 -7.74 22.89
C ASP A 23 6.99 -7.47 22.46
N THR A 24 7.30 -6.24 22.04
CA THR A 24 8.66 -5.83 21.68
C THR A 24 9.62 -5.94 22.87
N LEU A 25 9.24 -5.43 24.05
CA LEU A 25 10.05 -5.56 25.26
C LEU A 25 10.26 -7.04 25.65
N THR A 26 9.22 -7.86 25.50
CA THR A 26 9.30 -9.30 25.79
C THR A 26 10.27 -9.99 24.83
N SER A 27 10.20 -9.69 23.53
CA SER A 27 11.11 -10.24 22.52
C SER A 27 12.57 -9.91 22.80
N VAL A 28 12.90 -8.64 23.10
CA VAL A 28 14.27 -8.22 23.44
C VAL A 28 14.78 -8.90 24.72
N LEU A 29 13.91 -9.09 25.72
CA LEU A 29 14.29 -9.79 26.95
C LEU A 29 14.50 -11.29 26.73
N VAL A 30 13.72 -11.93 25.84
CA VAL A 30 13.93 -13.32 25.43
C VAL A 30 15.26 -13.46 24.69
N ALA A 31 15.55 -12.59 23.73
CA ALA A 31 16.83 -12.58 23.03
C ALA A 31 18.01 -12.42 24.00
N LEU A 32 17.91 -11.47 24.94
CA LEU A 32 18.92 -11.33 25.99
C LEU A 32 19.02 -12.58 26.87
N TYR A 33 17.92 -13.28 27.15
CA TYR A 33 17.90 -14.52 27.94
C TYR A 33 18.55 -15.69 27.21
N GLU A 34 18.33 -15.85 25.91
CA GLU A 34 18.86 -16.92 25.07
C GLU A 34 20.35 -16.75 24.75
N GLU A 35 20.90 -15.54 24.92
CA GLU A 35 22.30 -15.25 24.63
C GLU A 35 23.26 -16.11 25.46
N THR A 36 24.08 -16.90 24.75
CA THR A 36 25.00 -17.88 25.33
C THR A 36 26.21 -17.23 26.02
N ASP A 37 26.69 -16.11 25.50
CA ASP A 37 27.70 -15.25 26.12
C ASP A 37 27.03 -13.96 26.59
N LYS A 38 26.75 -13.88 27.90
CA LYS A 38 25.98 -12.75 28.44
C LYS A 38 26.77 -11.46 28.26
N PRO A 39 26.18 -10.41 27.68
CA PRO A 39 26.86 -9.15 27.52
C PRO A 39 27.26 -8.59 28.89
N ASN A 40 28.48 -8.09 29.01
CA ASN A 40 28.98 -7.44 30.23
C ASN A 40 28.10 -6.25 30.67
N ASN A 41 27.40 -5.63 29.72
CA ASN A 41 26.39 -4.61 29.98
C ASN A 41 25.05 -4.94 29.29
N ALA A 42 24.13 -5.56 30.04
CA ALA A 42 22.79 -5.87 29.57
C ALA A 42 21.97 -4.64 29.14
N LEU A 43 22.22 -3.48 29.76
CA LEU A 43 21.50 -2.24 29.45
C LEU A 43 21.85 -1.73 28.04
N ASP A 44 23.10 -1.86 27.63
CA ASP A 44 23.52 -1.45 26.29
C ASP A 44 22.99 -2.41 25.22
N PHE A 45 22.92 -3.71 25.52
CA PHE A 45 22.27 -4.70 24.64
C PHE A 45 20.81 -4.34 24.38
N ILE A 46 20.05 -4.04 25.44
CA ILE A 46 18.63 -3.67 25.33
C ILE A 46 18.45 -2.39 24.51
N LYS A 47 19.28 -1.36 24.74
CA LYS A 47 19.22 -0.11 23.95
C LYS A 47 19.46 -0.36 22.46
N LEU A 48 20.43 -1.19 22.12
CA LEU A 48 20.76 -1.52 20.74
C LEU A 48 19.60 -2.27 20.08
N HIS A 49 19.06 -3.29 20.75
CA HIS A 49 17.99 -4.13 20.20
C HIS A 49 16.66 -3.39 20.08
N LEU A 50 16.36 -2.45 20.98
CA LEU A 50 15.20 -1.56 20.84
C LEU A 50 15.36 -0.53 19.71
N GLY A 51 16.59 -0.09 19.42
CA GLY A 51 16.87 0.80 18.28
C GLY A 51 16.94 0.07 16.93
N ALA A 52 17.26 -1.23 16.96
CA ALA A 52 17.32 -2.11 15.79
C ALA A 52 16.01 -2.85 15.51
N ALA A 53 15.02 -2.76 16.42
CA ALA A 53 13.63 -3.18 16.21
C ALA A 53 12.92 -2.23 15.21
N GLY A 54 13.49 -2.12 14.01
CA GLY A 54 12.72 -1.75 12.82
C GLY A 54 11.73 -2.87 12.47
N PRO A 55 10.82 -2.65 11.50
CA PRO A 55 9.84 -3.65 11.11
C PRO A 55 10.50 -5.00 10.87
N GLU A 56 9.91 -6.05 11.45
CA GLU A 56 10.39 -7.44 11.39
C GLU A 56 10.81 -7.79 9.95
N PRO A 57 11.97 -8.43 9.72
CA PRO A 57 12.40 -8.79 8.39
C PRO A 57 11.34 -9.59 7.62
N ALA A 58 10.53 -10.39 8.32
CA ALA A 58 9.39 -11.10 7.75
C ALA A 58 8.31 -10.14 7.20
N ASP A 59 7.96 -9.10 7.95
CA ASP A 59 7.00 -8.07 7.53
C ASP A 59 7.54 -7.23 6.37
N THR A 60 8.85 -6.96 6.34
CA THR A 60 9.43 -6.24 5.21
C THR A 60 9.42 -7.06 3.93
N GLU A 61 9.56 -8.38 4.03
CA GLU A 61 9.59 -9.26 2.86
C GLU A 61 8.19 -9.52 2.32
N THR A 62 7.20 -9.72 3.18
CA THR A 62 5.78 -9.81 2.76
C THR A 62 5.33 -8.52 2.09
N LEU A 63 5.66 -7.35 2.66
CA LEU A 63 5.35 -6.06 2.06
C LEU A 63 6.04 -5.87 0.69
N ARG A 64 7.29 -6.32 0.52
CA ARG A 64 7.98 -6.30 -0.79
C ARG A 64 7.27 -7.17 -1.81
N MET A 65 6.85 -8.38 -1.42
CA MET A 65 6.11 -9.29 -2.30
C MET A 65 4.77 -8.68 -2.71
N GLU A 66 4.01 -8.13 -1.78
CA GLU A 66 2.73 -7.48 -2.06
C GLU A 66 2.89 -6.27 -2.99
N LEU A 67 3.93 -5.47 -2.80
CA LEU A 67 4.25 -4.34 -3.67
C LEU A 67 4.58 -4.80 -5.08
N ALA A 68 5.38 -5.86 -5.23
CA ALA A 68 5.72 -6.44 -6.53
C ALA A 68 4.47 -7.00 -7.24
N ASP A 69 3.63 -7.74 -6.53
CA ASP A 69 2.36 -8.29 -7.04
C ASP A 69 1.42 -7.16 -7.50
N LEU A 70 1.33 -6.08 -6.72
CA LEU A 70 0.46 -4.95 -7.04
C LEU A 70 0.99 -4.16 -8.25
N GLN A 71 2.30 -3.95 -8.35
CA GLN A 71 2.94 -3.35 -9.52
C GLN A 71 2.71 -4.17 -10.79
N GLN A 72 2.81 -5.50 -10.70
CA GLN A 72 2.52 -6.39 -11.82
C GLN A 72 1.06 -6.27 -12.26
N LYS A 73 0.11 -6.33 -11.32
CA LYS A 73 -1.32 -6.15 -11.61
C LYS A 73 -1.61 -4.80 -12.24
N TYR A 74 -1.00 -3.73 -11.72
CA TYR A 74 -1.14 -2.38 -12.26
C TYR A 74 -0.64 -2.30 -13.71
N SER A 75 0.53 -2.88 -14.01
CA SER A 75 1.08 -2.91 -15.37
C SER A 75 0.15 -3.65 -16.35
N LEU A 76 -0.35 -4.83 -15.95
CA LEU A 76 -1.28 -5.60 -16.78
C LEU A 76 -2.57 -4.83 -17.05
N LEU A 77 -3.13 -4.21 -16.01
CA LEU A 77 -4.36 -3.45 -16.13
C LEU A 77 -4.18 -2.21 -17.00
N MET A 78 -3.04 -1.53 -16.90
CA MET A 78 -2.69 -0.40 -17.77
C MET A 78 -2.55 -0.81 -19.23
N GLU A 79 -1.94 -1.96 -19.50
CA GLU A 79 -1.80 -2.49 -20.86
C GLU A 79 -3.16 -2.89 -21.45
N GLU A 80 -4.01 -3.57 -20.67
CA GLU A 80 -5.38 -3.89 -21.08
C GLU A 80 -6.21 -2.62 -21.32
N ASN A 81 -6.08 -1.61 -20.46
CA ASN A 81 -6.76 -0.33 -20.61
C ASN A 81 -6.35 0.35 -21.92
N LYS A 82 -5.05 0.35 -22.22
CA LYS A 82 -4.50 0.88 -23.48
C LYS A 82 -5.04 0.10 -24.69
N GLU A 83 -5.07 -1.22 -24.63
CA GLU A 83 -5.60 -2.05 -25.71
C GLU A 83 -7.09 -1.81 -25.94
N LEU A 84 -7.89 -1.74 -24.87
CA LEU A 84 -9.32 -1.43 -24.95
C LEU A 84 -9.57 -0.04 -25.52
N ARG A 85 -8.80 0.97 -25.10
CA ARG A 85 -8.86 2.34 -25.66
C ARG A 85 -8.53 2.34 -27.16
N ASN A 86 -7.49 1.62 -27.57
CA ASN A 86 -7.14 1.48 -28.98
C ASN A 86 -8.26 0.81 -29.78
N ARG A 87 -8.82 -0.28 -29.26
CA ARG A 87 -9.95 -0.97 -29.88
C ARG A 87 -11.14 -0.02 -30.03
N VAL A 88 -11.55 0.66 -28.96
CA VAL A 88 -12.65 1.64 -28.98
C VAL A 88 -12.38 2.76 -29.99
N GLY A 89 -11.15 3.27 -30.05
CA GLY A 89 -10.74 4.24 -31.07
C GLY A 89 -10.89 3.70 -32.50
N CYS A 90 -10.47 2.47 -32.76
CA CYS A 90 -10.64 1.82 -34.06
C CYS A 90 -12.13 1.61 -34.42
N TRP A 91 -12.96 1.18 -33.47
CA TRP A 91 -14.40 1.05 -33.67
C TRP A 91 -15.05 2.41 -33.96
N SER A 92 -14.68 3.46 -33.21
CA SER A 92 -15.17 4.81 -33.44
C SER A 92 -14.78 5.34 -34.82
N ASN A 93 -13.55 5.10 -35.27
CA ASN A 93 -13.08 5.52 -36.60
C ASN A 93 -13.76 4.73 -37.72
N ALA A 94 -13.94 3.42 -37.56
CA ALA A 94 -14.67 2.59 -38.52
C ALA A 94 -16.16 2.97 -38.59
N HIS A 95 -16.77 3.26 -37.44
CA HIS A 95 -18.13 3.75 -37.33
C HIS A 95 -18.29 5.14 -37.98
N LEU A 96 -17.33 6.05 -37.76
CA LEU A 96 -17.30 7.35 -38.44
C LEU A 96 -17.19 7.18 -39.96
N HIS A 97 -16.39 6.23 -40.45
CA HIS A 97 -16.28 5.92 -41.88
C HIS A 97 -17.61 5.42 -42.48
N LEU A 98 -18.35 4.60 -41.72
CA LEU A 98 -19.72 4.16 -42.06
C LEU A 98 -20.79 5.27 -41.92
N GLN A 99 -20.52 6.31 -41.14
CA GLN A 99 -21.42 7.45 -40.95
C GLN A 99 -21.15 8.60 -41.94
N ILE A 100 -19.95 8.72 -42.51
CA ILE A 100 -19.70 9.67 -43.62
C ILE A 100 -20.56 9.30 -44.85
N THR A 101 -20.98 8.05 -44.97
CA THR A 101 -21.97 7.63 -45.96
C THR A 101 -23.42 8.03 -45.63
N GLU A 102 -23.76 8.45 -44.40
CA GLU A 102 -25.09 8.98 -44.00
C GLU A 102 -24.98 10.07 -42.89
N PRO A 103 -25.11 11.37 -43.21
CA PRO A 103 -24.37 12.43 -42.49
C PRO A 103 -25.09 13.19 -41.34
N THR A 104 -26.26 12.77 -40.83
CA THR A 104 -27.12 13.70 -40.06
C THR A 104 -27.09 13.64 -38.52
N VAL A 105 -26.42 12.70 -37.84
CA VAL A 105 -26.61 12.49 -36.37
C VAL A 105 -25.34 12.57 -35.49
N THR A 106 -24.16 12.82 -36.04
CA THR A 106 -22.92 12.26 -35.43
C THR A 106 -21.98 13.26 -34.77
N SER A 107 -22.28 14.56 -34.86
CA SER A 107 -21.33 15.61 -34.48
C SER A 107 -20.98 15.66 -32.98
N ASN A 108 -21.90 15.32 -32.07
CA ASN A 108 -21.69 15.52 -30.63
C ASN A 108 -21.08 14.31 -29.91
N LEU A 109 -21.34 13.09 -30.41
CA LEU A 109 -20.78 11.86 -29.81
C LEU A 109 -19.28 11.73 -30.11
N CYS A 110 -18.85 12.12 -31.31
CA CYS A 110 -17.46 12.01 -31.75
C CYS A 110 -16.51 12.95 -30.98
N LEU A 111 -16.98 14.15 -30.61
CA LEU A 111 -16.21 15.10 -29.80
C LEU A 111 -15.92 14.55 -28.39
N ASN A 112 -16.92 13.98 -27.72
CA ASN A 112 -16.75 13.42 -26.37
C ASN A 112 -15.81 12.20 -26.36
N VAL A 113 -15.88 11.32 -27.36
CA VAL A 113 -14.97 10.17 -27.47
C VAL A 113 -13.53 10.61 -27.74
N PHE A 114 -13.32 11.61 -28.60
CA PHE A 114 -11.99 12.17 -28.86
C PHE A 114 -11.36 12.78 -27.60
N GLN A 115 -12.17 13.42 -26.75
CA GLN A 115 -11.70 14.05 -25.51
C GLN A 115 -11.34 13.01 -24.43
N LEU A 116 -12.06 11.88 -24.37
CA LEU A 116 -11.71 10.75 -23.48
C LEU A 116 -10.47 9.97 -23.93
N MET A 117 -10.17 9.95 -25.24
CA MET A 117 -8.96 9.32 -25.80
C MET A 117 -7.66 10.09 -25.47
N GLN A 118 -7.76 11.38 -25.12
CA GLN A 118 -6.61 12.21 -24.72
C GLN A 118 -6.36 12.24 -23.21
N TYR A 119 -7.19 11.55 -22.42
CA TYR A 119 -7.00 11.44 -20.98
C TYR A 119 -5.94 10.39 -20.66
N GLU A 120 -4.71 10.85 -20.43
CA GLU A 120 -3.63 10.10 -19.78
C GLU A 120 -3.81 10.21 -18.26
N PRO A 121 -4.14 9.13 -17.54
CA PRO A 121 -4.12 9.16 -16.08
C PRO A 121 -2.67 9.31 -15.62
N SER A 122 -2.39 10.40 -14.88
CA SER A 122 -1.06 10.65 -14.31
C SER A 122 -0.65 9.51 -13.38
N PRO A 123 0.60 9.01 -13.44
CA PRO A 123 1.08 7.94 -12.56
C PRO A 123 1.21 8.34 -11.09
N GLU A 124 0.96 9.62 -10.74
CA GLU A 124 1.25 10.15 -9.39
C GLU A 124 0.10 10.05 -8.37
N GLU A 125 -1.07 9.52 -8.69
CA GLU A 125 -2.18 9.42 -7.71
C GLU A 125 -2.00 8.30 -6.66
N GLY A 126 -0.89 7.57 -6.67
CA GLY A 126 -0.61 6.47 -5.72
C GLY A 126 0.37 6.78 -4.58
N ALA A 127 0.89 8.00 -4.46
CA ALA A 127 1.93 8.33 -3.48
C ALA A 127 1.44 9.35 -2.42
N GLN A 128 0.30 9.11 -1.79
CA GLN A 128 -0.12 9.83 -0.59
C GLN A 128 -1.23 9.08 0.16
N GLU A 129 -0.84 8.15 1.04
CA GLU A 129 -1.25 8.10 2.47
C GLU A 129 -0.63 6.87 3.17
#